data_AF-A0A8H3F8T7-F1
#
_entry.id   AF-A0A8H3F8T7-F1
#
_cell.length_a   1.000
_cell.length_b   1.000
_cell.length_c   1.000
_cell.angle_alpha   90.00
_cell.angle_beta   90.00
_cell.angle_gamma   90.00
#
_symmetry.space_group_name_H-M   'P 1'
#
loop_
_entity.id
_entity.type
_entity.pdbx_description
1 polymer ?
#
loop_
_entity_poly.entity_id
_entity_poly.type
_entity_poly.pdbx_seq_one_letter_code
_entity_poly.pdbx_strand_id
1 'polypeptide(L)'
;MSLDNLTYLYDLTTSKLELLERSLNSILQLAVAEETFAQIIDGKPTRPSYERNYFTLFDPDVSERLYPTDSSVREWTEIKQNWGLQSLKLDAQLVQAFQDAQEHSRLEDLRLLEMVAASLHFLAGAIYASCHPDTDLAH
;
A
#
# COMPACT_ATOMS: atom_id res chain seq x y z
N MET A 1 -10.20 -5.34 12.90
CA MET A 1 -10.00 -6.35 11.84
C MET A 1 -9.41 -7.57 12.52
N SER A 2 -10.10 -8.72 12.51
CA SER A 2 -9.58 -9.93 13.19
C SER A 2 -8.40 -10.48 12.39
N LEU A 3 -7.25 -10.72 13.03
CA LEU A 3 -6.05 -11.28 12.40
C LEU A 3 -6.18 -12.79 12.14
N ASP A 4 -7.28 -13.41 12.56
CA ASP A 4 -7.45 -14.88 12.58
C ASP A 4 -7.81 -15.49 11.22
N ASN A 5 -7.84 -14.70 10.13
CA ASN A 5 -8.32 -15.19 8.83
C ASN A 5 -7.48 -14.68 7.64
N LEU A 6 -6.16 -14.58 7.80
CA LEU A 6 -5.26 -14.20 6.70
C LEU A 6 -4.94 -15.42 5.81
N THR A 7 -5.05 -15.26 4.50
CA THR A 7 -4.55 -16.23 3.52
C THR A 7 -3.51 -15.60 2.58
N TYR A 8 -2.73 -16.48 1.96
CA TYR A 8 -1.77 -16.10 0.93
C TYR A 8 -2.48 -16.00 -0.43
N LEU A 9 -1.96 -15.15 -1.30
CA LEU A 9 -2.53 -14.90 -2.63
C LEU A 9 -2.38 -16.05 -3.62
N TYR A 10 -1.65 -17.12 -3.28
CA TYR A 10 -1.45 -18.28 -4.16
C TYR A 10 -2.72 -19.12 -4.37
N ASP A 11 -3.77 -18.89 -3.58
CA ASP A 11 -5.07 -19.54 -3.76
C ASP A 11 -5.86 -18.97 -4.94
N LEU A 12 -5.40 -17.84 -5.52
CA LEU A 12 -6.02 -17.25 -6.70
C LEU A 12 -5.74 -18.08 -7.97
N THR A 13 -6.72 -18.13 -8.88
CA THR A 13 -6.48 -18.62 -10.24
C THR A 13 -5.42 -17.76 -10.94
N THR A 14 -4.68 -18.34 -11.87
CA THR A 14 -3.60 -17.65 -12.61
C THR A 14 -4.07 -16.33 -13.23
N SER A 15 -5.25 -16.31 -13.85
CA SER A 15 -5.85 -15.10 -14.44
C SER A 15 -6.05 -13.98 -13.40
N LYS A 16 -6.61 -14.32 -12.23
CA LYS A 16 -6.87 -13.37 -11.14
C LYS A 16 -5.58 -12.86 -10.52
N LEU A 17 -4.60 -13.74 -10.35
CA LEU A 17 -3.28 -13.40 -9.82
C LEU A 17 -2.55 -12.43 -10.76
N GLU A 18 -2.49 -12.73 -12.05
CA GLU A 18 -1.88 -11.86 -13.07
C GLU A 18 -2.56 -10.50 -13.15
N LEU A 19 -3.90 -10.47 -13.03
CA LEU A 19 -4.68 -9.23 -13.02
C LEU A 19 -4.34 -8.36 -11.80
N LEU A 20 -4.22 -8.96 -10.62
CA LEU A 20 -3.81 -8.27 -9.40
C LEU A 20 -2.37 -7.77 -9.50
N GLU A 21 -1.45 -8.62 -9.94
CA GLU A 21 -0.02 -8.29 -10.07
C GLU A 21 0.19 -7.11 -11.03
N ARG A 22 -0.43 -7.15 -12.20
CA ARG A 22 -0.37 -6.05 -13.17
C ARG A 22 -0.94 -4.76 -12.62
N SER A 23 -2.06 -4.84 -11.91
CA SER A 23 -2.71 -3.67 -11.31
C SER A 23 -1.82 -3.01 -10.25
N LEU A 24 -1.24 -3.81 -9.36
CA LEU A 24 -0.33 -3.32 -8.33
C LEU A 24 0.95 -2.74 -8.94
N ASN A 25 1.59 -3.46 -9.86
CA ASN A 25 2.78 -2.96 -10.55
C ASN A 25 2.50 -1.64 -11.28
N SER A 26 1.35 -1.51 -11.94
CA SER A 26 0.99 -0.25 -12.61
C SER A 26 0.86 0.91 -11.63
N ILE A 27 0.24 0.69 -10.47
CA ILE A 27 0.08 1.74 -9.44
C ILE A 27 1.41 2.10 -8.79
N LEU A 28 2.25 1.12 -8.46
CA LEU A 28 3.54 1.34 -7.81
C LEU A 28 4.55 2.08 -8.70
N GLN A 29 4.32 2.15 -10.01
CA GLN A 29 5.11 2.97 -10.95
C GLN A 29 4.65 4.42 -11.03
N LEU A 30 3.53 4.79 -10.41
CA LEU A 30 3.05 6.17 -10.41
C LEU A 30 3.91 7.04 -9.49
N ALA A 31 4.18 8.27 -9.92
CA ALA A 31 4.92 9.25 -9.12
C ALA A 31 4.27 9.51 -7.75
N VAL A 32 2.93 9.50 -7.68
CA VAL A 32 2.20 9.65 -6.41
C VAL A 32 2.43 8.46 -5.46
N ALA A 33 2.61 7.25 -5.97
CA ALA A 33 2.92 6.09 -5.15
C ALA A 33 4.34 6.20 -4.59
N GLU A 34 5.32 6.57 -5.43
CA GLU A 34 6.69 6.85 -4.98
C GLU A 34 6.75 7.94 -3.91
N GLU A 35 6.09 9.07 -4.12
CA GLU A 35 6.04 10.14 -3.12
C GLU A 35 5.38 9.67 -1.81
N THR A 36 4.31 8.87 -1.90
CA THR A 36 3.59 8.37 -0.73
C THR A 36 4.42 7.36 0.07
N PHE A 37 5.04 6.38 -0.59
CA PHE A 37 5.85 5.38 0.10
C PHE A 37 7.16 5.97 0.65
N ALA A 38 7.76 6.95 -0.03
CA ALA A 38 8.91 7.68 0.51
C ALA A 38 8.54 8.46 1.79
N GLN A 39 7.35 9.09 1.85
CA GLN A 39 6.85 9.71 3.09
C GLN A 39 6.63 8.70 4.22
N ILE A 40 6.15 7.49 3.90
CA ILE A 40 5.99 6.40 4.87
C ILE A 40 7.34 5.98 5.45
N ILE A 41 8.35 5.79 4.59
CA ILE A 41 9.73 5.48 5.02
C ILE A 41 10.30 6.60 5.88
N ASP A 42 10.07 7.86 5.52
CA ASP A 42 10.47 9.01 6.33
C ASP A 42 9.73 9.12 7.67
N GLY A 43 8.57 8.47 7.79
CA GLY A 43 7.68 8.58 8.94
C GLY A 43 7.02 9.95 9.07
N LYS A 44 7.12 10.80 8.04
CA LYS A 44 6.63 12.18 8.05
C LYS A 44 6.04 12.58 6.68
N PRO A 45 4.82 13.15 6.67
CA PRO A 45 4.22 13.61 5.42
C PRO A 45 4.92 14.86 4.87
N THR A 46 4.82 15.09 3.57
CA THR A 46 5.13 16.39 2.95
C THR A 46 4.03 17.39 3.29
N ARG A 47 4.34 18.69 3.29
CA ARG A 47 3.34 19.75 3.53
C ARG A 47 2.11 19.61 2.62
N PRO A 48 2.24 19.43 1.28
CA PRO A 48 1.06 19.26 0.43
C PRO A 48 0.21 18.04 0.81
N SER A 49 0.84 16.94 1.24
CA SER A 49 0.14 15.74 1.70
C SER A 49 -0.54 15.96 3.05
N TYR A 50 0.11 16.67 3.97
CA TYR A 50 -0.46 17.04 5.26
C TYR A 50 -1.67 17.95 5.08
N GLU A 51 -1.54 19.05 4.34
CA GLU A 51 -2.61 20.04 4.10
C GLU A 51 -3.85 19.41 3.43
N ARG A 52 -3.66 18.42 2.57
CA ARG A 52 -4.77 17.69 1.92
C ARG A 52 -5.60 16.87 2.90
N ASN A 53 -4.97 16.33 3.95
CA ASN A 53 -5.61 15.40 4.89
C ASN A 53 -6.03 16.08 6.21
N TYR A 54 -5.30 17.12 6.63
CA TYR A 54 -5.48 17.84 7.88
C TYR A 54 -5.77 19.30 7.57
N PHE A 55 -7.01 19.58 7.15
CA PHE A 55 -7.46 20.95 6.92
C PHE A 55 -7.14 21.82 8.15
N THR A 56 -6.47 22.95 7.94
CA THR A 56 -6.33 24.09 8.87
C THR A 56 -5.42 23.96 10.10
N LEU A 57 -4.59 22.91 10.25
CA LEU A 57 -3.58 22.87 11.32
C LEU A 57 -2.20 23.23 10.76
N PHE A 58 -1.58 24.28 11.29
CA PHE A 58 -0.18 24.57 11.03
C PHE A 58 0.67 23.62 11.88
N ASP A 59 1.54 22.85 11.23
CA ASP A 59 2.53 22.02 11.90
C ASP A 59 3.94 22.47 11.45
N PRO A 60 4.74 23.06 12.35
CA PRO A 60 6.09 23.54 12.03
C PRO A 60 7.04 22.42 11.60
N ASP A 61 6.79 21.17 12.00
CA ASP A 61 7.67 20.04 11.67
C ASP A 61 7.54 19.62 10.20
N VAL A 62 6.47 20.02 9.53
CA VAL A 62 6.22 19.71 8.11
C VAL A 62 6.11 20.96 7.23
N SER A 63 6.07 22.17 7.80
CA SER A 63 5.80 23.40 7.05
C SER A 63 6.79 23.70 5.92
N GLU A 64 8.05 23.27 6.05
CA GLU A 64 9.09 23.45 5.02
C GLU A 64 9.31 22.20 4.17
N ARG A 65 8.63 21.09 4.48
CA ARG A 65 8.86 19.78 3.87
C ARG A 65 8.07 19.63 2.57
N LEU A 66 8.60 20.14 1.47
CA LEU A 66 7.96 20.02 0.15
C LEU A 66 8.10 18.64 -0.49
N TYR A 67 9.15 17.89 -0.13
CA TYR A 67 9.50 16.61 -0.74
C TYR A 67 9.92 15.59 0.34
N PRO A 68 9.81 14.28 0.06
CA PRO A 68 10.48 13.24 0.85
C PRO A 68 12.01 13.43 0.83
N THR A 69 12.73 12.73 1.72
CA THR A 69 14.19 12.75 1.68
C THR A 69 14.74 11.95 0.49
N ASP A 70 15.91 12.32 -0.04
CA ASP A 70 16.55 11.53 -1.10
C ASP A 70 16.86 10.09 -0.65
N SER A 71 17.10 9.89 0.66
CA SER A 71 17.28 8.57 1.25
C SER A 71 16.01 7.72 1.16
N SER A 72 14.85 8.27 1.51
CA SER A 72 13.59 7.52 1.48
C SER A 72 13.16 7.18 0.05
N VAL A 73 13.42 8.06 -0.92
CA VAL A 73 13.18 7.78 -2.34
C VAL A 73 14.07 6.63 -2.85
N ARG A 74 15.36 6.62 -2.47
CA ARG A 74 16.27 5.51 -2.82
C ARG A 74 15.83 4.20 -2.18
N GLU A 75 15.51 4.21 -0.89
CA GLU A 75 15.06 3.04 -0.16
C GLU A 75 13.75 2.48 -0.75
N TRP A 76 12.78 3.34 -1.08
CA TRP A 76 11.58 2.92 -1.80
C TRP A 76 11.90 2.26 -3.13
N THR A 77 12.86 2.80 -3.88
CA THR A 77 13.28 2.22 -5.16
C THR A 77 13.82 0.79 -4.98
N GLU A 78 14.60 0.55 -3.93
CA GLU A 78 15.12 -0.78 -3.59
C GLU A 78 14.00 -1.73 -3.14
N ILE A 79 13.08 -1.27 -2.29
CA ILE A 79 11.92 -2.06 -1.86
C ILE A 79 11.05 -2.44 -3.07
N LYS A 80 10.73 -1.48 -3.93
CA LYS A 80 9.90 -1.67 -5.13
C LYS A 80 10.51 -2.70 -6.09
N GLN A 81 11.83 -2.73 -6.23
CA GLN A 81 12.53 -3.71 -7.09
C GLN A 81 12.48 -5.15 -6.55
N ASN A 82 12.40 -5.30 -5.23
CA ASN A 82 12.36 -6.61 -4.57
C ASN A 82 10.94 -7.04 -4.17
N TRP A 83 9.95 -6.18 -4.40
CA TRP A 83 8.58 -6.45 -4.03
C TRP A 83 7.92 -7.46 -4.96
N GLY A 84 7.12 -8.36 -4.39
CA GLY A 84 6.32 -9.32 -5.12
C GLY A 84 5.17 -9.84 -4.26
N LEU A 85 4.15 -10.43 -4.90
CA LEU A 85 2.93 -10.87 -4.24
C LEU A 85 3.12 -11.95 -3.17
N GLN A 86 4.28 -12.63 -3.16
CA GLN A 86 4.56 -13.74 -2.24
C GLN A 86 4.63 -13.31 -0.77
N SER A 87 4.91 -12.03 -0.51
CA SER A 87 4.97 -11.48 0.85
C SER A 87 3.62 -10.98 1.38
N LEU A 88 2.59 -10.91 0.53
CA LEU A 88 1.28 -10.38 0.90
C LEU A 88 0.41 -11.44 1.57
N LYS A 89 -0.17 -11.04 2.70
CA LYS A 89 -1.21 -11.77 3.41
C LYS A 89 -2.43 -10.87 3.53
N LEU A 90 -3.55 -11.30 2.94
CA LEU A 90 -4.81 -10.55 2.97
C LEU A 90 -5.89 -11.37 3.65
N ASP A 91 -6.98 -10.71 4.03
CA ASP A 91 -8.15 -11.39 4.58
C ASP A 91 -8.72 -12.41 3.58
N ALA A 92 -8.96 -13.64 4.06
CA ALA A 92 -9.40 -14.75 3.24
C ALA A 92 -10.79 -14.52 2.61
N GLN A 93 -11.69 -13.77 3.26
CA GLN A 93 -12.99 -13.46 2.70
C GLN A 93 -12.84 -12.49 1.52
N LEU A 94 -11.93 -11.53 1.61
CA LEU A 94 -11.59 -10.60 0.54
C LEU A 94 -10.96 -11.32 -0.67
N VAL A 95 -10.01 -12.23 -0.41
CA VAL A 95 -9.41 -13.07 -1.47
C VAL A 95 -10.46 -13.94 -2.16
N GLN A 96 -11.30 -14.62 -1.38
CA GLN A 96 -12.36 -15.48 -1.92
C GLN A 96 -13.40 -14.69 -2.71
N ALA A 97 -13.80 -13.51 -2.22
CA ALA A 97 -14.76 -12.66 -2.92
C ALA A 97 -14.24 -12.16 -4.27
N PHE A 98 -12.93 -11.92 -4.40
CA PHE A 98 -12.30 -11.60 -5.68
C PHE A 98 -12.21 -12.82 -6.61
N GLN A 99 -11.91 -13.99 -6.06
CA GLN A 99 -11.86 -15.26 -6.78
C GLN A 99 -13.22 -15.64 -7.38
N ASP A 100 -14.29 -15.46 -6.60
CA ASP A 100 -15.66 -15.81 -6.98
C ASP A 100 -16.31 -14.78 -7.92
N ALA A 101 -15.73 -13.59 -8.05
CA ALA A 101 -16.25 -12.56 -8.94
C ALA A 101 -16.16 -13.02 -10.40
N GLN A 102 -17.27 -12.92 -11.14
CA GLN A 102 -17.33 -13.26 -12.55
C GLN A 102 -16.32 -12.44 -13.37
N GLU A 103 -15.55 -13.10 -14.21
CA GLU A 103 -14.57 -12.46 -15.10
C GLU A 103 -15.22 -11.42 -16.02
N HIS A 104 -14.50 -10.32 -16.24
CA HIS A 104 -14.91 -9.18 -17.06
C HIS A 104 -16.22 -8.51 -16.63
N SER A 105 -16.56 -8.63 -15.34
CA SER A 105 -17.73 -7.99 -14.76
C SER A 105 -17.35 -6.77 -13.92
N ARG A 106 -18.29 -5.83 -13.77
CA ARG A 106 -18.15 -4.70 -12.84
C ARG A 106 -17.86 -5.16 -11.40
N LEU A 107 -18.35 -6.35 -11.02
CA LEU A 107 -18.09 -6.90 -9.70
C LEU A 107 -16.61 -7.30 -9.55
N GLU A 108 -16.02 -7.90 -10.59
CA GLU A 108 -14.57 -8.18 -10.60
C GLU A 108 -13.76 -6.89 -10.49
N ASP A 109 -14.11 -5.83 -11.23
CA ASP A 109 -13.41 -4.55 -11.14
C ASP A 109 -13.44 -3.98 -9.71
N LEU A 110 -14.61 -4.05 -9.06
CA LEU A 110 -14.75 -3.59 -7.67
C LEU A 110 -13.92 -4.44 -6.70
N ARG A 111 -13.92 -5.76 -6.86
CA ARG A 111 -13.12 -6.66 -6.02
C ARG A 111 -11.62 -6.49 -6.27
N LEU A 112 -11.21 -6.25 -7.51
CA LEU A 112 -9.83 -5.92 -7.84
C LEU A 112 -9.37 -4.64 -7.15
N LEU A 113 -10.19 -3.57 -7.17
CA LEU A 113 -9.89 -2.34 -6.46
C LEU A 113 -9.73 -2.57 -4.95
N GLU A 114 -10.58 -3.41 -4.37
CA GLU A 114 -10.49 -3.78 -2.95
C GLU A 114 -9.20 -4.53 -2.63
N MET A 115 -8.84 -5.54 -3.46
CA MET A 115 -7.59 -6.30 -3.35
C MET A 115 -6.36 -5.39 -3.45
N VAL A 116 -6.37 -4.46 -4.41
CA VAL A 116 -5.31 -3.47 -4.61
C VAL A 116 -5.17 -2.57 -3.40
N ALA A 117 -6.28 -1.99 -2.91
CA ALA A 117 -6.27 -1.10 -1.75
C ALA A 117 -5.75 -1.81 -0.49
N ALA A 118 -6.23 -3.04 -0.23
CA ALA A 118 -5.78 -3.85 0.90
C ALA A 118 -4.29 -4.20 0.80
N SER A 119 -3.80 -4.54 -0.40
CA SER A 119 -2.39 -4.85 -0.65
C SER A 119 -1.48 -3.64 -0.41
N LEU A 120 -1.87 -2.46 -0.91
CA LEU A 120 -1.12 -1.21 -0.70
C LEU A 120 -1.11 -0.81 0.78
N HIS A 121 -2.23 -0.98 1.48
CA HIS A 121 -2.32 -0.71 2.91
C HIS A 121 -1.43 -1.65 3.74
N PHE A 122 -1.46 -2.95 3.43
CA PHE A 122 -0.57 -3.92 4.08
C PHE A 122 0.90 -3.57 3.84
N LEU A 123 1.27 -3.26 2.60
CA LEU A 123 2.65 -2.87 2.25
C LEU A 123 3.07 -1.61 3.00
N ALA A 124 2.22 -0.59 3.05
CA ALA A 124 2.48 0.65 3.79
C ALA A 124 2.72 0.38 5.27
N GLY A 125 1.86 -0.43 5.91
CA GLY A 125 2.02 -0.81 7.31
C GLY A 125 3.29 -1.60 7.58
N ALA A 126 3.62 -2.57 6.71
CA ALA A 126 4.82 -3.38 6.84
C ALA A 126 6.11 -2.55 6.72
N ILE A 127 6.16 -1.62 5.75
CA ILE A 127 7.29 -0.70 5.58
C ILE A 127 7.40 0.22 6.80
N TYR A 128 6.30 0.83 7.22
CA TYR A 128 6.30 1.73 8.37
C TYR A 128 6.82 1.03 9.64
N ALA A 129 6.30 -0.15 9.95
CA ALA A 129 6.74 -0.92 11.11
C ALA A 129 8.23 -1.30 11.05
N SER A 130 8.76 -1.55 9.85
CA SER A 130 10.18 -1.85 9.66
C SER A 130 11.08 -0.62 9.82
N CYS A 131 10.66 0.55 9.34
CA CYS A 131 11.44 1.78 9.40
C CYS A 131 11.35 2.48 10.76
N HIS A 132 10.24 2.28 11.49
CA HIS A 132 9.91 3.02 12.72
C HIS A 132 9.56 2.08 13.89
N PRO A 133 10.45 1.16 14.29
CA PRO A 133 10.16 0.08 15.25
C PRO A 133 9.82 0.56 16.67
N ASP A 134 10.23 1.78 17.03
CA ASP A 134 10.02 2.37 18.36
C ASP A 134 8.72 3.20 18.47
N THR A 135 7.97 3.29 17.38
CA THR A 135 6.67 3.98 17.38
C THR A 135 5.61 2.96 17.75
N ASP A 136 5.18 2.94 19.01
CA ASP A 136 4.03 2.15 19.44
C ASP A 136 2.84 2.51 18.53
N LEU A 137 2.43 1.57 17.66
CA LEU A 137 1.15 1.62 16.96
C LEU A 137 0.04 1.35 17.98
N ALA A 138 -0.14 2.28 18.92
CA ALA A 138 -1.29 2.30 19.80
C ALA A 138 -2.49 2.86 19.02
N HIS A 139 -3.33 1.92 18.59
CA HIS A 139 -4.74 2.04 18.17
C HIS A 139 -5.05 2.20 16.68
#